data_AF-A0A7W8RMA8-F1
#
_entry.id   AF-A0A7W8RMA8-F1
#
_cell.length_a   1.000
_cell.length_b   1.000
_cell.length_c   1.000
_cell.angle_alpha   90.00
_cell.angle_beta   90.00
_cell.angle_gamma   90.00
#
_symmetry.space_group_name_H-M   'P 1'
#
loop_
_entity.id
_entity.type
_entity.pdbx_description
1 polymer ?
#
loop_
_entity_poly.entity_id
_entity_poly.type
_entity_poly.pdbx_seq_one_letter_code
_entity_poly.pdbx_strand_id
1 'polypeptide(L)' 'MKGFRFGSTQGAFYILPGQDGWEATYGNETLGEFSSPQQAADDLARGLSCEHLSELDTSTLEIPEKLADWEIVHV' A
#
# COMPACT_ATOMS: atom_id res chain seq x y z
N MET A 1 -6.07 -10.45 -12.46
CA MET A 1 -4.64 -10.09 -12.19
C MET A 1 -4.38 -10.32 -10.69
N LYS A 2 -3.15 -10.15 -10.19
CA LYS A 2 -2.86 -10.29 -8.74
C LYS A 2 -2.68 -8.90 -8.14
N GLY A 3 -3.37 -8.62 -7.03
CA GLY A 3 -3.13 -7.48 -6.16
C GLY A 3 -2.53 -7.94 -4.83
N PHE A 4 -2.13 -6.99 -4.01
CA PHE A 4 -1.59 -7.25 -2.67
C PHE A 4 -2.41 -6.49 -1.64
N ARG A 5 -2.63 -7.10 -0.48
CA ARG A 5 -3.37 -6.53 0.62
C ARG A 5 -2.58 -6.70 1.92
N PHE A 6 -2.55 -5.66 2.72
CA PHE A 6 -2.02 -5.71 4.08
C PHE A 6 -3.05 -5.16 5.06
N GLY A 7 -3.45 -5.98 6.04
CA GLY A 7 -4.31 -5.54 7.13
C GLY A 7 -3.48 -4.99 8.28
N SER A 8 -3.56 -3.67 8.51
CA SER A 8 -3.04 -3.04 9.72
C SER A 8 -4.10 -2.99 10.83
N THR A 9 -3.70 -2.56 12.02
CA THR A 9 -4.60 -2.34 13.16
C THR A 9 -5.61 -1.21 12.93
N GLN A 10 -5.32 -0.28 12.01
CA GLN A 10 -6.17 0.87 11.71
C GLN A 10 -7.03 0.69 10.46
N GLY A 11 -6.67 -0.24 9.58
CA GLY A 11 -7.38 -0.46 8.31
C GLY A 11 -6.63 -1.44 7.40
N ALA A 12 -6.99 -1.47 6.12
CA ALA A 12 -6.32 -2.32 5.15
C ALA A 12 -5.75 -1.49 4.01
N PHE A 13 -4.48 -1.73 3.70
CA PHE A 13 -3.78 -1.22 2.54
C PHE A 13 -3.98 -2.20 1.39
N TYR A 14 -4.18 -1.66 0.19
CA TYR A 14 -4.27 -2.42 -1.04
C TYR A 14 -3.29 -1.85 -2.04
N ILE A 15 -2.59 -2.73 -2.75
CA ILE A 15 -1.73 -2.40 -3.88
C ILE A 15 -2.31 -3.16 -5.06
N LEU A 16 -2.99 -2.45 -5.95
CA LEU A 16 -3.71 -3.04 -7.07
C LEU A 16 -3.09 -2.58 -8.39
N PRO A 17 -3.16 -3.40 -9.46
CA PRO A 17 -2.74 -2.96 -10.78
C PRO A 17 -3.64 -1.82 -11.25
N GLY A 18 -3.04 -0.65 -11.47
CA GLY A 18 -3.70 0.55 -11.98
C GLY A 18 -3.57 0.68 -13.51
N GLN A 19 -3.90 1.85 -14.05
CA GLN A 19 -3.90 2.07 -15.49
C GLN A 19 -2.48 2.13 -16.09
N ASP A 20 -1.53 2.77 -15.38
CA ASP A 20 -0.13 2.95 -15.81
C ASP A 20 0.89 2.37 -14.80
N GLY A 21 0.47 1.39 -14.01
CA GLY A 21 1.36 0.76 -13.02
C GLY A 21 0.59 0.14 -11.87
N TRP A 22 0.89 0.58 -10.66
CA TRP A 22 0.32 0.08 -9.42
C TRP A 22 -0.23 1.22 -8.59
N GLU A 23 -1.44 1.07 -8.11
CA GLU A 23 -2.08 2.05 -7.25
C GLU A 23 -2.13 1.51 -5.82
N ALA A 24 -1.64 2.29 -4.86
CA ALA A 24 -1.83 1.99 -3.46
C ALA A 24 -3.03 2.77 -2.91
N THR A 25 -3.91 2.07 -2.21
CA THR A 25 -5.09 2.64 -1.57
C THR A 25 -5.17 2.21 -0.11
N TYR A 26 -5.78 3.06 0.71
CA TYR A 26 -6.12 2.76 2.10
C TYR A 26 -7.57 3.15 2.34
N GLY A 27 -8.42 2.15 2.58
CA GLY A 27 -9.86 2.37 2.60
C GLY A 27 -10.39 2.86 1.25
N ASN A 28 -10.90 4.10 1.22
CA ASN A 28 -11.43 4.75 0.02
C ASN A 28 -10.47 5.82 -0.56
N GLU A 29 -9.27 5.95 0.01
CA GLU A 29 -8.31 6.98 -0.39
C GLU A 29 -7.17 6.37 -1.20
N THR A 30 -6.81 7.03 -2.30
CA THR A 30 -5.63 6.69 -3.08
C THR A 30 -4.42 7.39 -2.47
N LEU A 31 -3.44 6.58 -2.05
CA LEU A 31 -2.20 7.04 -1.44
C LEU A 31 -1.18 7.43 -2.50
N GLY A 32 -1.19 6.75 -3.65
CA GLY A 32 -0.36 7.13 -4.77
C GLY A 32 -0.27 6.04 -5.85
N GLU A 33 0.39 6.42 -6.93
CA GLU A 33 0.72 5.54 -8.04
C GLU A 33 2.21 5.22 -8.05
N PHE A 34 2.54 3.97 -8.33
CA PHE A 34 3.87 3.40 -8.26
C PHE A 34 4.18 2.61 -9.53
N SER A 35 5.46 2.57 -9.88
CA SER A 35 5.91 1.80 -11.05
C SER A 35 5.90 0.29 -10.79
N SER A 36 5.96 -0.14 -9.52
CA SER A 36 5.93 -1.55 -9.14
C SER A 36 5.26 -1.73 -7.77
N PRO A 37 4.68 -2.91 -7.49
CA PRO A 37 4.03 -3.14 -6.21
C PRO A 37 5.05 -3.17 -5.07
N GLN A 38 6.30 -3.51 -5.38
CA GLN A 38 7.36 -3.62 -4.38
C GLN A 38 7.86 -2.25 -3.93
N GLN A 39 7.91 -1.30 -4.88
CA GLN A 39 8.13 0.11 -4.55
C GLN A 39 6.99 0.67 -3.69
N ALA A 40 5.74 0.34 -4.02
CA ALA A 40 4.59 0.75 -3.23
C ALA A 40 4.69 0.24 -1.78
N ALA A 41 5.03 -1.03 -1.58
CA ALA A 41 5.20 -1.61 -0.24
C ALA A 41 6.34 -0.96 0.54
N ASP A 42 7.50 -0.70 -0.08
CA ASP A 42 8.64 -0.01 0.55
C ASP A 42 8.29 1.42 0.97
N ASP A 43 7.67 2.20 0.07
CA ASP A 43 7.30 3.58 0.35
C ASP A 43 6.21 3.67 1.43
N LEU A 44 5.25 2.74 1.46
CA LEU A 44 4.24 2.65 2.51
C LEU A 44 4.84 2.28 3.87
N ALA A 45 5.75 1.30 3.89
CA ALA A 45 6.47 0.88 5.10
C ALA A 45 7.31 2.01 5.70
N ARG A 46 7.87 2.86 4.85
CA ARG A 46 8.67 4.02 5.25
C ARG A 46 7.86 5.27 5.53
N GLY A 47 6.56 5.27 5.22
CA GLY A 47 5.67 6.44 5.34
C GLY A 47 5.99 7.58 4.39
N LEU A 48 6.61 7.28 3.23
CA LEU A 48 7.03 8.29 2.25
C LEU A 48 5.93 8.73 1.29
N SER A 49 4.90 7.90 1.11
CA SER A 49 3.84 8.11 0.09
C SER A 49 2.54 8.70 0.65
N CYS A 50 2.54 9.18 1.88
CA CYS A 50 1.32 9.44 2.65
C CYS A 50 1.08 10.94 2.92
N GLU A 51 1.23 11.81 1.92
CA GLU A 51 0.90 13.25 2.09
C GLU A 51 -0.60 13.47 2.40
N HIS A 52 -1.49 12.63 1.84
CA HIS A 52 -2.94 12.67 2.13
C HIS A 52 -3.30 12.12 3.51
N LEU A 53 -2.45 11.26 4.06
CA LEU A 53 -2.59 10.66 5.37
C LEU A 53 -1.79 11.45 6.42
N SER A 54 -1.79 12.78 6.35
CA SER A 54 -0.99 13.63 7.26
C SER A 54 -1.28 13.41 8.75
N GLU A 55 -2.42 12.79 9.07
CA GLU A 55 -2.81 12.41 10.44
C GLU A 55 -2.52 10.93 10.78
N LEU A 56 -2.21 10.08 9.79
CA LEU A 56 -1.93 8.66 9.96
C LEU A 56 -0.45 8.38 9.70
N ASP A 57 0.32 8.26 10.78
CA ASP A 57 1.72 7.86 10.68
C ASP A 57 1.83 6.37 10.31
N THR A 58 1.92 6.08 9.02
CA THR A 58 1.96 4.70 8.52
C THR A 58 3.21 3.95 8.95
N SER A 59 4.27 4.65 9.37
CA SER A 59 5.46 4.02 9.95
C SER A 59 5.17 3.28 11.26
N THR A 60 4.07 3.65 11.93
CA THR A 60 3.61 2.99 13.16
C THR A 60 2.70 1.78 12.92
N LEU A 61 2.33 1.51 11.66
CA LEU A 61 1.36 0.48 11.27
C LEU A 61 2.01 -0.88 10.95
N GLU A 62 3.30 -1.03 11.22
CA GLU A 62 4.08 -2.26 10.99
C GLU A 62 3.92 -2.82 9.57
N ILE A 63 3.79 -1.93 8.59
CA ILE A 63 3.61 -2.32 7.19
C ILE A 63 4.88 -3.01 6.71
N PRO A 64 4.81 -4.25 6.19
CA PRO A 64 5.98 -4.95 5.73
C PRO A 64 6.47 -4.39 4.40
N GLU A 65 7.77 -4.12 4.31
CA GLU A 65 8.46 -3.70 3.08
C GLU A 65 8.44 -4.80 1.99
N LYS A 66 8.31 -6.07 2.42
CA LYS A 66 8.36 -7.23 1.53
C LYS A 66 6.95 -7.64 1.14
N LEU A 67 6.65 -7.59 -0.16
CA LEU A 67 5.39 -8.11 -0.72
C LEU A 67 5.10 -9.58 -0.39
N ALA A 68 6.11 -10.38 -0.08
CA ALA A 68 5.91 -11.77 0.33
C ALA A 68 5.11 -11.89 1.65
N ASP A 69 5.15 -10.85 2.47
CA ASP A 69 4.41 -10.77 3.74
C ASP A 69 3.01 -10.14 3.55
N TRP A 70 2.67 -9.73 2.32
CA TRP A 70 1.34 -9.23 1.97
C TRP A 70 0.45 -10.37 1.49
N GLU A 71 -0.85 -10.25 1.76
CA GLU A 71 -1.84 -11.19 1.24
C GLU A 71 -2.04 -10.96 -0.27
N ILE A 72 -1.90 -12.01 -1.07
CA ILE A 72 -2.17 -11.93 -2.51
C ILE A 72 -3.69 -12.00 -2.72
N VAL A 73 -4.26 -10.91 -3.20
CA VAL A 73 -5.68 -10.83 -3.56
C VAL A 73 -5.85 -11.00 -5.07
N HIS A 74 -6.87 -11.74 -5.49
CA HIS A 74 -7.22 -11.86 -6.91
C HIS A 74 -8.22 -10.75 -7.26
N VAL A 75 -7.86 -9.95 -8.27
CA VAL A 75 -8.66 -8.86 -8.84
C VAL A 75 -9.11 -9.21 -10.24
#